data_AF-A0A8J3NRY8-F1
#
_entry.id   AF-A0A8J3NRY8-F1
#
_cell.length_a   1.000
_cell.length_b   1.000
_cell.length_c   1.000
_cell.angle_alpha   90.00
_cell.angle_beta   90.00
_cell.angle_gamma   90.00
#
_symmetry.space_group_name_H-M   'P 1'
#
loop_
_entity.id
_entity.type
_entity.pdbx_description
1 polymer ?
#
loop_
_entity_poly.entity_id
_entity_poly.type
_entity_poly.pdbx_seq_one_letter_code
_entity_poly.pdbx_strand_id
1 'polypeptide(L)' 'MRPRTDTVLVDGAGTRLRVSYTGPAHQMPDVLALVAADLAEHGPASVFWPELRPAQRRLLTTGPTT' A
#
# COMPACT_ATOMS: atom_id res chain seq x y z
N MET A 1 0.39 7.30 -23.55
CA MET A 1 0.83 7.60 -22.17
C MET A 1 -0.17 6.98 -21.20
N ARG A 2 0.24 6.12 -20.27
CA ARG A 2 -0.65 5.66 -19.19
C ARG A 2 -0.68 6.75 -18.11
N PRO A 3 -1.85 7.09 -17.53
CA PRO A 3 -1.91 8.03 -16.43
C PRO A 3 -1.12 7.49 -15.24
N ARG A 4 -0.39 8.39 -14.57
CA ARG A 4 0.34 8.10 -13.33
C ARG A 4 -0.36 8.82 -12.19
N THR A 5 -0.69 8.06 -11.15
CA THR A 5 -1.29 8.59 -9.93
C THR A 5 -0.29 8.41 -8.80
N ASP A 6 0.07 9.51 -8.16
CA ASP A 6 0.90 9.52 -6.96
C ASP A 6 0.00 9.84 -5.77
N THR A 7 -0.11 8.91 -4.82
CA THR A 7 -0.83 9.13 -3.56
C THR A 7 0.08 8.91 -2.35
N VAL A 8 -0.27 9.51 -1.22
CA VAL A 8 0.40 9.30 0.06
C VAL A 8 -0.62 8.82 1.07
N LEU A 9 -0.47 7.59 1.54
CA LEU A 9 -1.23 7.06 2.66
C LEU A 9 -0.55 7.49 3.96
N VAL A 10 -1.34 7.92 4.94
CA VAL A 10 -0.87 8.33 6.26
C VAL A 10 -1.66 7.58 7.32
N ASP A 11 -0.99 6.97 8.30
CA ASP A 11 -1.66 6.37 9.46
C ASP A 11 -1.87 7.40 10.59
N GLY A 12 -2.60 7.01 11.63
CA GLY A 12 -2.81 7.84 12.83
C GLY A 12 -1.54 8.15 13.64
N ALA A 13 -0.42 7.47 13.36
CA ALA A 13 0.89 7.69 13.97
C ALA A 13 1.81 8.60 13.12
N GLY A 14 1.35 9.05 11.95
CA GLY A 14 2.11 9.90 11.03
C GLY A 14 3.06 9.15 10.08
N THR A 15 3.01 7.82 10.03
CA THR A 15 3.73 7.01 9.04
C THR A 15 3.21 7.33 7.65
N ARG A 16 4.12 7.58 6.70
CA ARG A 16 3.75 7.89 5.30
C ARG A 16 4.18 6.77 4.36
N LEU A 17 3.27 6.34 3.49
CA LEU A 17 3.54 5.45 2.37
C LEU A 17 3.19 6.17 1.06
N ARG A 18 4.21 6.48 0.27
CA ARG A 18 4.04 7.02 -1.07
C ARG A 18 3.81 5.87 -2.05
N VAL A 19 2.71 5.93 -2.78
CA VAL A 19 2.31 4.94 -3.78
C VAL A 19 2.31 5.65 -5.13
N SER A 20 3.09 5.14 -6.07
CA SER A 20 3.05 5.58 -7.47
C SER A 20 2.42 4.47 -8.29
N TYR A 21 1.19 4.69 -8.76
CA TYR A 21 0.45 3.74 -9.58
C TYR A 21 0.43 4.19 -11.04
N THR A 22 0.67 3.28 -11.97
CA THR A 22 0.61 3.53 -13.41
C THR A 22 -0.58 2.79 -14.01
N GLY A 23 -1.69 3.49 -14.20
CA GLY A 23 -2.95 2.90 -14.64
C GLY A 23 -4.14 3.81 -14.32
N PRO A 24 -5.37 3.33 -14.53
CA PRO A 24 -6.57 4.12 -14.25
C PRO A 24 -6.69 4.43 -12.75
N ALA A 25 -6.75 5.71 -12.37
CA ALA A 25 -6.76 6.13 -10.97
C ALA A 25 -7.86 5.46 -10.12
N HIS A 26 -9.00 5.12 -10.72
CA HIS A 26 -10.11 4.44 -10.04
C HIS A 26 -9.78 3.00 -9.61
N GLN A 27 -8.76 2.36 -10.19
CA GLN A 27 -8.31 1.00 -9.80
C GLN A 27 -7.26 1.02 -8.68
N MET A 28 -6.69 2.18 -8.37
CA MET A 28 -5.66 2.30 -7.33
C MET A 28 -6.12 1.77 -5.96
N PRO A 29 -7.36 2.02 -5.49
CA PRO A 29 -7.85 1.46 -4.22
C PRO A 29 -7.89 -0.07 -4.24
N ASP A 30 -8.36 -0.67 -5.33
CA ASP A 30 -8.46 -2.13 -5.46
C ASP A 30 -7.08 -2.79 -5.48
N VAL A 31 -6.12 -2.19 -6.18
CA VAL A 31 -4.72 -2.65 -6.21
C VAL A 31 -4.10 -2.55 -4.81
N LEU A 32 -4.34 -1.45 -4.09
CA LEU A 32 -3.86 -1.31 -2.71
C LEU A 32 -4.49 -2.33 -1.78
N ALA A 33 -5.77 -2.65 -1.94
CA ALA A 33 -6.45 -3.69 -1.18
C ALA A 33 -5.85 -5.08 -1.46
N LEU A 34 -5.53 -5.40 -2.72
CA LEU A 34 -4.85 -6.65 -3.09
C LEU A 34 -3.47 -6.77 -2.45
N VAL A 35 -2.66 -5.70 -2.52
CA VAL A 35 -1.34 -5.66 -1.89
C VAL A 35 -1.45 -5.80 -0.36
N ALA A 36 -2.42 -5.13 0.25
CA ALA A 36 -2.68 -5.24 1.68
C ALA A 36 -3.10 -6.66 2.08
N ALA A 37 -3.96 -7.31 1.29
CA ALA A 37 -4.39 -8.69 1.52
C ALA A 37 -3.22 -9.67 1.39
N ASP A 38 -2.42 -9.55 0.34
CA ASP A 38 -1.21 -10.38 0.13
C ASP A 38 -0.21 -10.23 1.29
N LEU A 39 0.00 -9.00 1.77
CA LEU A 39 0.85 -8.74 2.94
C LEU A 39 0.25 -9.27 4.24
N ALA A 40 -1.08 -9.25 4.40
CA ALA A 40 -1.74 -9.81 5.57
C ALA A 40 -1.70 -11.34 5.58
N GLU A 41 -1.85 -11.98 4.43
CA GLU A 41 -1.86 -13.43 4.27
C GLU A 41 -0.46 -14.04 4.31
N HIS A 42 0.49 -13.46 3.57
CA HIS A 42 1.83 -14.03 3.40
C HIS A 42 2.90 -13.35 4.24
N GLY A 43 2.65 -12.13 4.74
CA GLY A 43 3.59 -11.39 5.59
C GLY A 43 4.99 -11.32 4.97
N PRO A 44 6.04 -11.83 5.64
CA PRO A 44 7.40 -11.88 5.09
C PRO A 44 7.59 -12.61 3.76
N ALA A 45 6.67 -13.50 3.41
CA ALA A 45 6.71 -14.24 2.14
C ALA A 45 6.08 -13.47 0.97
N SER A 46 5.42 -12.33 1.24
CA SER A 46 4.89 -11.44 0.20
C SER A 46 6.01 -10.89 -0.68
N VAL A 47 5.75 -10.79 -1.97
CA VAL A 47 6.65 -10.15 -2.94
C VAL A 47 6.88 -8.66 -2.66
N PHE A 48 5.95 -8.02 -1.96
CA PHE A 48 6.01 -6.59 -1.61
C PHE A 48 6.73 -6.33 -0.29
N TRP A 49 6.97 -7.37 0.53
CA TRP A 49 7.62 -7.24 1.83
C TRP A 49 9.00 -6.55 1.83
N PRO A 50 9.94 -6.86 0.91
CA PRO A 50 11.28 -6.24 0.93
C PRO A 50 11.26 -4.76 0.54
N GLU A 51 10.25 -4.29 -0.19
CA GLU A 51 10.12 -2.90 -0.61
C GLU A 51 9.56 -1.98 0.49
N LEU A 52 9.01 -2.58 1.55
CA LEU A 52 8.31 -1.87 2.61
C LEU A 52 9.16 -1.79 3.88
N ARG A 53 9.21 -0.61 4.49
CA ARG A 53 9.76 -0.41 5.82
C ARG A 53 8.82 -0.97 6.89
N PRO A 54 9.30 -1.33 8.10
CA PRO A 54 8.47 -1.92 9.15
C PRO A 54 7.19 -1.14 9.48
N ALA A 55 7.24 0.20 9.50
CA ALA A 55 6.07 1.04 9.75
C ALA A 55 5.05 0.98 8.59
N GLN A 56 5.52 0.87 7.35
CA GLN A 56 4.67 0.79 6.16
C GLN A 56 3.98 -0.59 6.05
N ARG A 57 4.67 -1.65 6.48
CA ARG A 57 4.08 -2.99 6.59
C ARG A 57 2.90 -2.97 7.55
N ARG A 58 3.06 -2.35 8.73
CA ARG A 58 1.96 -2.16 9.67
C ARG A 58 0.81 -1.39 9.03
N LEU A 59 1.08 -0.24 8.41
CA LEU A 59 0.04 0.57 7.76
C LEU A 59 -0.79 -0.24 6.75
N LEU A 60 -0.16 -1.13 5.98
CA LEU A 60 -0.85 -1.97 4.99
C LEU A 60 -1.54 -3.20 5.59
N THR A 61 -1.05 -3.76 6.71
CA THR A 61 -1.65 -4.96 7.31
C THR A 61 -2.68 -4.67 8.40
N THR A 62 -2.62 -3.53 9.08
CA THR A 62 -3.62 -3.12 10.08
C THR A 62 -4.80 -2.35 9.48
N GLY A 63 -4.72 -2.03 8.19
CA GLY A 63 -5.64 -1.11 7.50
C GLY A 63 -5.49 0.34 7.99
N PRO A 64 -5.87 1.33 7.18
CA PRO A 64 -6.03 2.68 7.69
C PRO A 64 -7.15 2.68 8.73
N THR A 65 -6.85 3.04 9.98
CA THR A 65 -7.88 3.47 10.93
C THR A 65 -8.47 4.77 10.41
N THR A 66 -9.73 4.70 9.97
CA THR A 66 -10.56 5.84 9.54
C THR A 66 -10.67 6.91 10.63
#